data_AF-A0A9P0MCY2-F1
#
_entry.id   AF-A0A9P0MCY2-F1
#
_cell.length_a   1.000
_cell.length_b   1.000
_cell.length_c   1.000
_cell.angle_alpha   90.00
_cell.angle_beta   90.00
_cell.angle_gamma   90.00
#
_symmetry.space_group_name_H-M   'P 1'
#
loop_
_entity.id
_entity.type
_entity.pdbx_description
1 polymer ?
#
loop_
_entity_poly.entity_id
_entity_poly.type
_entity_poly.pdbx_seq_one_letter_code
_entity_poly.pdbx_strand_id
1 'polypeptide(L)'
;MHERRLWSNLGYALVALLVFAILWHLLCPSPTNLSPLGDAFTLYTHNSTIFTYPLQLLPPNDYNSIIDISFNFTMINFVCDETSPLLLILIHTAPTNYVKRKTVRETWGQEVDGVKVLFMVGDAVSEQTEM
;
A
#
# COMPACT_ATOMS: atom_id res chain seq x y z
N MET A 1 -17.91 -10.89 64.49
CA MET A 1 -19.03 -10.74 63.52
C MET A 1 -18.62 -10.00 62.24
N HIS A 2 -17.63 -9.08 62.29
CA HIS A 2 -17.18 -8.27 61.15
C HIS A 2 -16.41 -9.07 60.06
N GLU A 3 -15.71 -10.13 60.46
CA GLU A 3 -14.86 -10.94 59.58
C GLU A 3 -15.66 -11.79 58.57
N ARG A 4 -16.77 -12.40 58.99
CA ARG A 4 -17.66 -13.15 58.06
C ARG A 4 -18.30 -12.28 56.98
N ARG A 5 -18.59 -11.01 57.29
CA ARG A 5 -19.08 -10.02 56.31
C ARG A 5 -17.99 -9.63 55.30
N LEU A 6 -16.74 -9.52 55.74
CA LEU A 6 -15.60 -9.24 54.86
C LEU A 6 -15.38 -10.37 53.84
N TRP A 7 -15.39 -11.64 54.29
CA TRP A 7 -15.26 -12.80 53.41
C TRP A 7 -16.43 -12.93 52.44
N SER A 8 -17.65 -12.62 52.89
CA SER A 8 -18.83 -12.61 52.02
C SER A 8 -18.74 -11.51 50.95
N ASN A 9 -18.34 -10.29 51.32
CA ASN A 9 -18.18 -9.18 50.38
C ASN A 9 -17.05 -9.43 49.39
N LEU A 10 -15.95 -10.06 49.83
CA LEU A 10 -14.86 -10.47 48.97
C LEU A 10 -15.31 -11.53 47.95
N GLY A 11 -16.14 -12.49 48.39
CA GLY A 11 -16.77 -13.47 47.51
C GLY A 11 -17.63 -12.81 46.42
N TYR A 12 -18.48 -11.85 46.79
CA TYR A 12 -19.31 -11.11 45.82
C TYR A 12 -18.45 -10.29 44.85
N ALA A 13 -17.38 -9.66 45.32
CA ALA A 13 -16.47 -8.90 44.48
C ALA A 13 -15.77 -9.81 43.44
N LEU A 14 -15.31 -10.99 43.85
CA LEU A 14 -14.70 -11.97 42.94
C LEU A 14 -15.67 -12.48 41.88
N VAL A 15 -16.91 -12.77 42.27
CA VAL A 15 -17.96 -13.20 41.33
C VAL A 15 -18.27 -12.08 40.34
N ALA A 16 -18.41 -10.83 40.80
CA ALA A 16 -18.65 -9.69 39.91
C ALA A 16 -17.50 -9.50 38.91
N LEU A 17 -16.25 -9.63 39.36
CA LEU A 17 -15.06 -9.50 38.51
C LEU A 17 -15.00 -10.60 37.43
N LEU A 18 -15.33 -11.84 37.79
CA LEU A 18 -15.44 -12.94 36.84
C LEU A 18 -16.56 -12.72 35.82
N VAL A 19 -17.73 -12.24 36.26
CA VAL A 19 -18.83 -11.91 35.34
C VAL A 19 -18.41 -10.80 34.38
N PHE A 20 -17.74 -9.75 34.86
CA PHE A 20 -17.21 -8.69 34.00
C PHE A 20 -16.16 -9.19 33.01
N ALA A 21 -15.26 -10.07 33.43
CA ALA A 21 -14.26 -10.66 32.54
C ALA A 21 -14.89 -11.53 31.45
N ILE A 22 -15.91 -12.32 31.79
CA ILE A 22 -16.67 -13.14 30.83
C ILE A 22 -17.46 -12.24 29.88
N LEU A 23 -18.13 -11.22 30.41
CA LEU A 23 -18.87 -10.25 29.59
C LEU A 23 -17.91 -9.52 28.62
N TRP A 24 -16.74 -9.12 29.10
CA TRP A 24 -15.68 -8.54 28.28
C TRP A 24 -15.23 -9.50 27.18
N HIS A 25 -14.99 -10.78 27.47
CA HIS A 25 -14.64 -11.77 26.45
C HIS A 25 -15.76 -12.07 25.45
N LEU A 26 -17.03 -11.89 25.84
CA LEU A 26 -18.18 -12.10 24.95
C LEU A 26 -18.48 -10.86 24.10
N LEU A 27 -18.28 -9.64 24.62
CA LEU A 27 -18.53 -8.38 23.90
C LEU A 27 -17.32 -7.88 23.11
N CYS A 28 -16.09 -8.19 23.53
CA CYS A 28 -14.90 -8.02 22.72
C CYS A 28 -14.68 -9.33 21.95
N PRO A 29 -15.04 -9.40 20.65
CA PRO A 29 -14.54 -10.50 19.84
C PRO A 29 -13.02 -10.49 20.00
N SER A 30 -12.44 -11.65 20.33
CA SER A 30 -11.02 -11.89 20.10
C SER A 30 -10.71 -11.34 18.71
N PRO A 31 -9.58 -10.64 18.48
CA PRO A 31 -9.17 -10.37 17.11
C PRO A 31 -9.19 -11.74 16.43
N THR A 32 -10.18 -11.95 15.58
CA THR A 32 -10.23 -13.13 14.74
C THR A 32 -8.88 -13.08 14.07
N ASN A 33 -8.03 -14.08 14.33
CA ASN A 33 -6.93 -14.38 13.43
C ASN A 33 -7.63 -14.50 12.09
N LEU A 34 -7.61 -13.40 11.33
CA LEU A 34 -8.02 -13.38 9.95
C LEU A 34 -7.07 -14.39 9.35
N SER A 35 -7.55 -15.63 9.19
CA SER A 35 -6.93 -16.57 8.28
C SER A 35 -6.59 -15.74 7.05
N PRO A 36 -5.32 -15.68 6.62
CA PRO A 36 -4.94 -14.84 5.50
C PRO A 36 -5.91 -15.21 4.39
N LEU A 37 -6.80 -14.26 4.07
CA LEU A 37 -7.71 -14.36 2.96
C LEU A 37 -6.75 -14.65 1.80
N GLY A 38 -6.85 -15.86 1.24
CA GLY A 38 -5.81 -16.44 0.40
C GLY A 38 -5.26 -15.42 -0.60
N ASP A 39 -3.95 -15.52 -0.88
CA ASP A 39 -3.17 -14.61 -1.71
C ASP A 39 -4.04 -13.65 -2.53
N ALA A 40 -4.04 -12.37 -2.17
CA ALA A 40 -4.91 -11.36 -2.77
C ALA A 40 -4.84 -11.32 -4.31
N PHE A 41 -3.79 -11.91 -4.89
CA PHE A 41 -3.55 -12.04 -6.32
C PHE A 41 -2.94 -13.40 -6.65
N THR A 42 -3.55 -14.15 -7.59
CA THR A 42 -2.89 -15.29 -8.25
C THR A 42 -2.26 -14.80 -9.55
N LEU A 43 -0.92 -14.81 -9.62
CA LEU A 43 -0.17 -14.33 -10.78
C LEU A 43 -0.06 -15.45 -11.84
N TYR A 44 -0.90 -15.40 -12.86
CA TYR A 44 -0.77 -16.30 -14.01
C TYR A 44 0.21 -15.71 -15.02
N THR A 45 1.51 -15.92 -14.81
CA THR A 45 2.51 -15.60 -15.84
C THR A 45 2.50 -16.71 -16.88
N HIS A 46 1.78 -16.51 -17.99
CA HIS A 46 2.13 -17.24 -19.19
C HIS A 46 3.56 -16.85 -19.57
N ASN A 47 4.37 -17.78 -20.09
CA ASN A 47 5.66 -17.46 -20.72
C ASN A 47 5.37 -16.52 -21.89
N SER A 48 5.33 -15.23 -21.60
CA SER A 48 4.95 -14.18 -22.52
C SER A 48 6.23 -13.77 -23.21
N THR A 49 6.22 -13.99 -24.51
CA THR A 49 7.33 -13.84 -25.43
C THR A 49 8.13 -12.57 -25.19
N ILE A 50 9.45 -12.78 -25.05
CA ILE A 50 10.58 -11.85 -25.29
C ILE A 50 10.11 -10.48 -25.77
N PHE A 51 10.11 -9.51 -24.87
CA PHE A 51 10.04 -8.10 -25.23
C PHE A 51 11.33 -7.75 -25.98
N THR A 52 11.30 -7.84 -27.31
CA THR A 52 12.44 -7.52 -28.18
C THR A 52 12.48 -6.02 -28.46
N TYR A 53 12.73 -5.22 -27.42
CA TYR A 53 13.27 -3.87 -27.60
C TYR A 53 14.74 -3.92 -27.20
N PRO A 54 15.67 -3.33 -27.96
CA PRO A 54 17.08 -3.37 -27.62
C PRO A 54 17.35 -2.42 -26.43
N LEU A 55 16.93 -2.83 -25.23
CA LEU A 55 17.27 -2.15 -23.97
C LEU A 55 18.79 -2.03 -23.79
N GLN A 56 19.55 -2.91 -24.46
CA GLN A 56 21.02 -2.88 -24.53
C GLN A 56 21.59 -1.67 -25.30
N LEU A 57 20.80 -1.01 -26.14
CA LEU A 57 21.22 0.20 -26.87
C LEU A 57 21.10 1.46 -26.00
N LEU A 58 20.31 1.42 -24.93
CA LEU A 58 20.21 2.52 -23.98
C LEU A 58 21.38 2.41 -22.98
N PRO A 59 22.13 3.49 -22.72
CA PRO A 59 23.12 3.47 -21.65
C PRO A 59 22.43 3.08 -20.33
N PRO A 60 23.03 2.22 -19.50
CA PRO A 60 22.38 1.70 -18.29
C PRO A 60 22.00 2.77 -17.26
N ASN A 61 22.55 3.99 -17.41
CA ASN A 61 22.29 5.15 -16.56
C ASN A 61 21.65 6.32 -17.32
N ASP A 62 21.09 6.07 -18.52
CA ASP A 62 20.39 7.10 -19.27
C ASP A 62 18.93 7.21 -18.79
N TYR A 63 18.70 8.22 -17.94
CA TYR A 63 17.39 8.61 -17.45
C TYR A 63 16.85 9.86 -18.14
N ASN A 64 17.51 10.36 -19.19
CA ASN A 64 17.17 11.64 -19.80
C ASN A 64 16.70 11.50 -21.25
N SER A 65 16.73 10.28 -21.80
CA SER A 65 16.25 9.99 -23.15
C SER A 65 15.25 8.84 -23.16
N ILE A 66 14.15 9.03 -23.90
CA ILE A 66 13.26 7.94 -24.31
C ILE A 66 13.27 7.98 -25.83
N ILE A 67 13.93 7.01 -26.46
CA ILE A 67 13.99 6.86 -27.92
C ILE A 67 14.71 8.03 -28.62
N ASP A 68 14.01 9.15 -28.78
CA ASP A 68 14.46 10.39 -29.46
C ASP A 68 13.85 11.65 -28.83
N ILE A 69 13.25 11.55 -27.63
CA ILE A 69 12.78 12.70 -26.87
C ILE A 69 13.73 12.96 -25.70
N SER A 70 14.19 14.20 -25.60
CA SER A 70 14.97 14.68 -24.46
C SER A 70 14.01 15.14 -23.37
N PHE A 71 14.15 14.57 -22.17
CA PHE A 71 13.41 15.01 -21.01
C PHE A 71 14.31 14.90 -19.77
N ASN A 72 13.89 15.51 -18.67
CA ASN A 72 14.60 15.39 -17.40
C ASN A 72 13.60 15.01 -16.33
N PHE A 73 13.91 13.99 -15.55
CA PHE A 73 13.13 13.69 -14.36
C PHE A 73 13.45 14.70 -13.26
N THR A 74 12.49 15.56 -12.94
CA THR A 74 12.56 16.41 -11.75
C THR A 74 12.34 15.64 -10.46
N MET A 75 11.65 14.50 -10.53
CA MET A 75 11.41 13.58 -9.42
C MET A 75 11.54 12.14 -9.92
N ILE A 76 12.50 11.39 -9.37
CA ILE A 76 12.67 9.94 -9.59
C ILE A 76 12.42 9.22 -8.27
N ASN A 77 11.64 8.14 -8.30
CA ASN A 77 11.43 7.28 -7.14
C ASN A 77 12.01 5.88 -7.41
N PHE A 78 13.03 5.51 -6.63
CA PHE A 78 13.76 4.24 -6.75
C PHE A 78 13.09 3.12 -5.96
N VAL A 79 11.85 2.80 -6.34
CA VAL A 79 11.03 1.82 -5.62
C VAL A 79 11.63 0.40 -5.69
N CYS A 80 12.37 0.11 -6.76
CA CYS A 80 12.93 -1.21 -7.02
C CYS A 80 14.34 -1.42 -6.44
N ASP A 81 14.97 -0.40 -5.85
CA ASP A 81 16.35 -0.50 -5.35
C ASP A 81 16.39 -1.20 -3.98
N GLU A 82 15.45 -0.85 -3.10
CA GLU A 82 15.35 -1.41 -1.74
C GLU A 82 14.33 -2.55 -1.64
N THR A 83 13.39 -2.62 -2.58
CA THR A 83 12.31 -3.63 -2.58
C THR A 83 12.14 -4.28 -3.94
N SER A 84 11.79 -5.56 -3.97
CA SER A 84 11.40 -6.28 -5.19
C SER A 84 9.88 -6.46 -5.18
N PRO A 85 9.09 -5.44 -5.59
CA PRO A 85 7.64 -5.53 -5.54
C PRO A 85 7.14 -6.64 -6.47
N LEU A 86 6.16 -7.42 -5.99
CA LEU A 86 5.44 -8.40 -6.80
C LEU A 86 4.60 -7.71 -7.89
N LEU A 87 4.02 -6.56 -7.57
CA LEU A 87 3.16 -5.79 -8.48
C LEU A 87 3.57 -4.31 -8.46
N LEU A 88 3.97 -3.80 -9.62
CA LEU A 88 4.21 -2.38 -9.86
C LEU A 88 3.08 -1.81 -10.72
N ILE A 89 2.35 -0.82 -10.19
CA ILE A 89 1.26 -0.14 -10.89
C ILE A 89 1.73 1.26 -11.26
N LEU A 90 1.79 1.54 -12.57
CA LEU A 90 2.19 2.82 -13.13
C LEU A 90 0.96 3.57 -13.65
N ILE A 91 0.66 4.74 -13.08
CA ILE A 91 -0.53 5.54 -13.39
C ILE A 91 -0.09 6.85 -14.04
N HIS A 92 -0.42 7.03 -15.32
CA HIS A 92 -0.19 8.31 -16.01
C HIS A 92 -1.23 9.35 -15.60
N THR A 93 -0.80 10.57 -15.25
CA THR A 93 -1.71 11.65 -14.84
C THR A 93 -1.09 13.04 -14.95
N ALA A 94 -1.90 14.03 -15.35
CA ALA A 94 -1.46 15.42 -15.43
C ALA A 94 -1.13 16.01 -14.04
N PRO A 95 -0.19 16.97 -13.93
CA PRO A 95 0.19 17.61 -12.66
C PRO A 95 -1.02 18.16 -11.89
N THR A 96 -1.96 18.77 -12.61
CA THR A 96 -3.20 19.39 -12.11
C THR A 96 -4.20 18.41 -11.50
N ASN A 97 -4.13 17.12 -11.82
CA ASN A 97 -5.05 16.08 -11.33
C ASN A 97 -4.72 15.58 -9.91
N TYR A 98 -4.39 16.51 -9.00
CA TYR A 98 -4.03 16.17 -7.62
C TYR A 98 -5.15 15.39 -6.89
N VAL A 99 -6.40 15.85 -7.01
CA VAL A 99 -7.54 15.22 -6.34
C VAL A 99 -7.70 13.76 -6.76
N LYS A 100 -7.54 13.44 -8.05
CA LYS A 100 -7.62 12.06 -8.54
C LYS A 100 -6.50 11.18 -7.99
N ARG A 101 -5.27 11.69 -7.94
CA ARG A 101 -4.14 10.97 -7.32
C ARG A 101 -4.39 10.71 -5.83
N LYS A 102 -4.95 11.70 -5.13
CA LYS A 102 -5.31 11.57 -3.71
C LYS A 102 -6.37 10.49 -3.51
N THR A 103 -7.46 10.50 -4.30
CA THR A 103 -8.50 9.47 -4.24
C THR A 103 -7.93 8.07 -4.49
N VAL A 104 -7.02 7.89 -5.46
CA VAL A 104 -6.36 6.59 -5.67
C VAL A 104 -5.59 6.15 -4.42
N ARG A 105 -4.76 7.03 -3.84
CA ARG A 105 -3.99 6.72 -2.62
C ARG A 105 -4.88 6.40 -1.41
N GLU A 106 -6.03 7.05 -1.30
CA GLU A 106 -6.99 6.86 -0.21
C GLU A 106 -7.88 5.63 -0.41
N THR A 107 -7.94 5.06 -1.62
CA THR A 107 -8.80 3.93 -1.96
C THR A 107 -7.99 2.67 -2.28
N TRP A 108 -7.93 2.25 -3.54
CA TRP A 108 -7.31 0.98 -3.95
C TRP A 108 -5.78 1.06 -4.07
N GLY A 109 -5.22 2.27 -4.11
CA GLY A 109 -3.78 2.52 -4.21
C GLY A 109 -3.10 2.74 -2.87
N GLN A 110 -3.68 2.21 -1.78
CA GLN A 110 -3.06 2.20 -0.46
C GLN A 110 -1.79 1.34 -0.47
N GLU A 111 -0.88 1.60 0.46
CA GLU A 111 0.34 0.80 0.60
C GLU A 111 -0.01 -0.61 1.07
N VAL A 112 0.30 -1.59 0.23
CA VAL A 112 0.16 -3.02 0.51
C VAL A 112 1.52 -3.65 0.29
N ASP A 113 1.91 -4.58 1.16
CA ASP A 113 3.20 -5.25 1.04
C ASP A 113 3.32 -5.97 -0.33
N GLY A 114 4.49 -5.85 -0.95
CA GLY A 114 4.74 -6.34 -2.30
C GLY A 114 4.01 -5.60 -3.45
N VAL A 115 3.18 -4.59 -3.18
CA VAL A 115 2.51 -3.77 -4.21
C VAL A 115 2.97 -2.32 -4.13
N LYS A 116 3.34 -1.73 -5.27
CA LYS A 116 3.80 -0.34 -5.33
C LYS A 116 3.06 0.43 -6.42
N VAL A 117 2.54 1.61 -6.05
CA VAL A 117 1.82 2.50 -6.96
C VAL A 117 2.65 3.75 -7.22
N LEU A 118 2.97 4.00 -8.49
CA LEU A 118 3.73 5.16 -8.95
C LEU A 118 2.90 5.99 -9.92
N PHE A 119 2.89 7.31 -9.72
CA PHE A 119 2.26 8.25 -10.62
C PHE A 119 3.30 8.83 -11.58
N MET A 120 3.11 8.59 -12.86
CA MET A 120 3.90 9.21 -13.92
C MET A 120 3.27 10.56 -14.24
N VAL A 121 3.98 11.63 -13.87
CA VAL A 121 3.52 13.01 -14.03
C VAL A 121 4.56 13.73 -14.89
N GLY A 122 4.13 14.24 -16.03
CA GLY A 122 4.93 15.11 -16.89
C GLY A 122 4.29 16.48 -17.00
N ASP A 123 5.12 17.51 -17.11
CA ASP A 123 4.68 18.84 -17.53
C ASP A 123 5.18 19.04 -18.97
N ALA A 124 4.24 19.15 -19.91
CA ALA A 124 4.61 19.53 -21.26
C ALA A 124 4.72 21.05 -21.23
N VAL A 125 5.95 21.58 -21.28
CA VAL A 125 6.13 22.97 -21.65
C VAL A 125 5.46 23.11 -23.00
N SER A 126 4.34 23.83 -23.04
CA SER A 126 3.78 24.25 -24.32
C SER A 126 4.91 25.00 -25.02
N GLU A 127 5.37 24.53 -26.17
CA GLU A 127 6.15 25.38 -27.07
C GLU A 127 5.33 26.66 -27.21
N GLN A 128 5.80 27.72 -26.55
CA GLN A 128 5.25 29.04 -26.77
C GLN A 128 5.54 29.29 -28.24
N THR A 129 4.47 29.29 -29.03
CA THR A 129 4.48 29.75 -30.42
C THR A 129 5.21 31.09 -30.44
N GLU A 130 6.47 31.07 -30.85
CA GLU A 130 7.20 32.29 -31.19
C GLU A 130 6.42 32.93 -32.34
N MET A 131 5.82 34.08 -32.03
CA MET A 131 5.21 34.99 -32.99
C MET A 131 6.25 36.03 -33.41
#